data_AF-A0A963JHG5-F1
#
_entry.id   AF-A0A963JHG5-F1
#
_cell.length_a   1.000
_cell.length_b   1.000
_cell.length_c   1.000
_cell.angle_alpha   90.00
_cell.angle_beta   90.00
_cell.angle_gamma   90.00
#
_symmetry.space_group_name_H-M   'P 1'
#
loop_
_entity.id
_entity.type
_entity.pdbx_description
1 polymer ?
#
loop_
_entity_poly.entity_id
_entity_poly.type
_entity_poly.pdbx_seq_one_letter_code
_entity_poly.pdbx_strand_id
1 'polypeptide(L)'
;MSTPATQTPEVLRIVERCEALFEDLHFNAVKQWKAAAPGRKAIGYMPVYVPREIIHAAGMLPVGILGGGDQLEVIQGDAYYQSYICRIPRSTIELGLTGRLDSLDGMLFPSICDVIRNLSGVWQLLFKDKYVRYVDVPQNYQDSIGGKFYVEEMQHIRDDLGKLRGAPITDAELNASIVVYNENRRLIEELYAYRAAQPWQAPTSEVYLLLRAGMVLPVEEHNTLLREYLAAARAFERPRRDNARVVVNGSFCEQPPLALIKSVEMAGCYIVDDDFMLVTRWLQGEVPTDGDPLQELSKA
;
A
#
# COMPACT_ATOMS: atom_id res chain seq x y z
N MET A 1 -5.79 -22.04 -43.27
CA MET A 1 -5.34 -22.52 -41.95
C MET A 1 -5.20 -21.29 -41.07
N SER A 2 -6.22 -21.01 -40.28
CA SER A 2 -6.20 -19.88 -39.34
C SER A 2 -5.29 -20.28 -38.18
N THR A 3 -4.17 -19.57 -38.03
CA THR A 3 -3.33 -19.68 -36.84
C THR A 3 -4.21 -19.44 -35.62
N PRO A 4 -4.28 -20.34 -34.63
CA PRO A 4 -5.01 -20.05 -33.41
C PRO A 4 -4.36 -18.82 -32.78
N ALA A 5 -5.15 -17.77 -32.52
CA ALA A 5 -4.67 -16.60 -31.80
C ALA A 5 -4.12 -17.10 -30.47
N THR A 6 -2.81 -17.02 -30.29
CA THR A 6 -2.14 -17.43 -29.05
C THR A 6 -2.68 -16.53 -27.95
N GLN A 7 -3.55 -17.07 -27.10
CA GLN A 7 -4.13 -16.31 -26.00
C GLN A 7 -3.00 -15.84 -25.07
N THR A 8 -2.98 -14.55 -24.74
CA THR A 8 -1.97 -13.99 -23.82
C THR A 8 -1.96 -14.82 -22.52
N PRO A 9 -0.78 -15.33 -22.09
CA PRO A 9 -0.65 -16.08 -20.86
C PRO A 9 -1.29 -15.36 -19.67
N GLU A 10 -1.94 -16.12 -18.79
CA GLU A 10 -2.69 -15.56 -17.66
C GLU A 10 -1.83 -14.67 -16.76
N VAL A 11 -0.60 -15.08 -16.46
CA VAL A 11 0.35 -14.29 -15.68
C VAL A 11 0.59 -12.90 -16.28
N LEU A 12 0.66 -12.78 -17.61
CA LEU A 12 0.87 -11.51 -18.29
C LEU A 12 -0.40 -10.63 -18.23
N ARG A 13 -1.59 -11.21 -18.37
CA ARG A 13 -2.86 -10.47 -18.21
C ARG A 13 -3.02 -9.90 -16.81
N ILE A 14 -2.61 -10.65 -15.79
CA ILE A 14 -2.60 -10.20 -14.39
C ILE A 14 -1.65 -9.00 -14.24
N VAL A 15 -0.43 -9.11 -14.77
CA VAL A 15 0.57 -8.02 -14.73
C VAL A 15 0.07 -6.79 -15.46
N GLU A 16 -0.53 -6.93 -16.65
CA GLU A 16 -1.13 -5.81 -17.41
C GLU A 16 -2.20 -5.08 -16.60
N ARG A 17 -3.06 -5.81 -15.87
CA ARG A 17 -4.04 -5.21 -14.95
C ARG A 17 -3.35 -4.43 -13.83
N CYS A 18 -2.29 -4.98 -13.24
CA CYS A 18 -1.54 -4.31 -12.18
C CYS A 18 -0.80 -3.07 -12.68
N GLU A 19 -0.23 -3.11 -13.89
CA GLU A 19 0.42 -1.97 -14.53
C GLU A 19 -0.60 -0.84 -14.79
N ALA A 20 -1.79 -1.16 -15.29
CA ALA A 20 -2.87 -0.18 -15.46
C ALA A 20 -3.29 0.50 -14.14
N LEU A 21 -3.33 -0.25 -13.03
CA LEU A 21 -3.59 0.33 -11.70
C LEU A 21 -2.43 1.22 -11.21
N PHE A 22 -1.19 0.84 -11.52
CA PHE A 22 0.00 1.59 -11.15
C PHE A 22 0.11 2.93 -11.90
N GLU A 23 -0.22 2.94 -13.20
CA GLU A 23 -0.19 4.15 -14.05
C GLU A 23 -1.36 5.10 -13.81
N ASP A 24 -2.44 4.61 -13.18
CA ASP A 24 -3.63 5.41 -12.93
C ASP A 24 -3.49 6.38 -11.74
N LEU A 25 -2.95 7.56 -12.03
CA LEU A 25 -2.88 8.67 -11.08
C LEU A 25 -4.24 9.30 -10.75
N HIS A 26 -5.35 8.87 -11.37
CA HIS A 26 -6.69 9.37 -11.06
C HIS A 26 -7.49 8.43 -10.16
N PHE A 27 -6.90 7.33 -9.70
CA PHE A 27 -7.49 6.40 -8.73
C PHE A 27 -8.89 5.92 -9.16
N ASN A 28 -9.07 5.56 -10.43
CA ASN A 28 -10.36 5.17 -10.97
C ASN A 28 -10.86 3.87 -10.34
N ALA A 29 -9.98 2.94 -9.96
CA ALA A 29 -10.36 1.75 -9.20
C ALA A 29 -11.04 2.11 -7.86
N VAL A 30 -10.50 3.09 -7.13
CA VAL A 30 -11.08 3.61 -5.87
C VAL A 30 -12.44 4.27 -6.14
N LYS A 31 -12.53 5.09 -7.20
CA LYS A 31 -13.79 5.73 -7.61
C LYS A 31 -14.87 4.69 -7.96
N GLN A 32 -14.52 3.66 -8.72
CA GLN A 32 -15.42 2.57 -9.09
C GLN A 32 -15.86 1.77 -7.85
N TRP A 33 -14.92 1.43 -6.96
CA TRP A 33 -15.25 0.76 -5.71
C TRP A 33 -16.21 1.57 -4.85
N LYS A 34 -16.02 2.89 -4.73
CA LYS A 34 -16.95 3.78 -4.01
C LYS A 34 -18.31 3.85 -4.70
N ALA A 35 -18.36 3.94 -6.02
CA ALA A 35 -19.61 4.03 -6.77
C ALA A 35 -20.44 2.73 -6.72
N ALA A 36 -19.81 1.58 -6.50
CA ALA A 36 -20.47 0.28 -6.46
C ALA A 36 -21.44 0.09 -5.28
N ALA A 37 -21.31 0.86 -4.19
CA ALA A 37 -22.30 0.88 -3.12
C ALA A 37 -22.38 2.24 -2.43
N PRO A 38 -23.59 2.82 -2.24
CA PRO A 38 -23.77 4.09 -1.55
C PRO A 38 -23.17 4.07 -0.14
N GLY A 39 -22.57 5.19 0.28
CA GLY A 39 -22.02 5.36 1.62
C GLY A 39 -20.61 4.79 1.81
N ARG A 40 -20.05 4.08 0.82
CA ARG A 40 -18.64 3.65 0.85
C ARG A 40 -17.70 4.84 0.97
N LYS A 41 -16.68 4.67 1.82
CA LYS A 41 -15.63 5.67 2.05
C LYS A 41 -14.25 5.10 1.79
N ALA A 42 -13.33 5.93 1.34
CA ALA A 42 -11.93 5.57 1.13
C ALA A 42 -11.04 6.47 2.00
N ILE A 43 -10.12 5.87 2.75
CA ILE A 43 -9.18 6.58 3.61
C ILE A 43 -7.79 6.39 3.05
N GLY A 44 -7.21 7.47 2.55
CA GLY A 44 -5.84 7.47 2.12
C GLY A 44 -4.88 7.41 3.30
N TYR A 45 -3.69 6.91 3.08
CA TYR A 45 -2.64 6.92 4.09
C TYR A 45 -1.27 7.05 3.46
N MET A 46 -0.39 7.78 4.15
CA MET A 46 1.03 7.84 3.82
C MET A 46 1.76 6.64 4.45
N PRO A 47 2.88 6.16 3.87
CA PRO A 47 3.74 5.18 4.52
C PRO A 47 4.34 5.76 5.82
N VAL A 48 4.83 4.97 6.77
CA VAL A 48 5.06 3.51 6.72
C VAL A 48 4.10 2.74 7.64
N TYR A 49 3.85 3.25 8.85
CA TYR A 49 3.10 2.55 9.89
C TYR A 49 1.66 3.03 9.97
N VAL A 50 0.74 2.25 9.41
CA VAL A 50 -0.69 2.57 9.38
C VAL A 50 -1.50 1.32 9.71
N PRO A 51 -2.42 1.37 10.69
CA PRO A 51 -3.27 0.25 11.04
C PRO A 51 -4.41 0.09 10.02
N ARG A 52 -4.09 -0.47 8.85
CA ARG A 52 -5.02 -0.64 7.72
C ARG A 52 -6.24 -1.49 8.10
N GLU A 53 -6.06 -2.39 9.06
CA GLU A 53 -7.10 -3.23 9.65
C GLU A 53 -8.23 -2.41 10.25
N ILE A 54 -7.93 -1.25 10.87
CA ILE A 54 -8.95 -0.39 11.49
C ILE A 54 -9.78 0.31 10.41
N ILE A 55 -9.14 0.79 9.34
CA ILE A 55 -9.84 1.37 8.19
C ILE A 55 -10.75 0.32 7.55
N HIS A 56 -10.22 -0.88 7.34
CA HIS A 56 -10.97 -1.99 6.75
C HIS A 56 -12.14 -2.45 7.64
N ALA A 57 -11.93 -2.57 8.95
CA ALA A 57 -12.99 -2.91 9.92
C ALA A 57 -14.10 -1.85 9.97
N ALA A 58 -13.80 -0.61 9.61
CA ALA A 58 -14.79 0.45 9.44
C ALA A 58 -15.66 0.29 8.16
N GLY A 59 -15.39 -0.73 7.32
CA GLY A 59 -16.01 -0.91 6.01
C GLY A 59 -15.52 0.08 4.96
N MET A 60 -14.34 0.66 5.17
CA MET A 60 -13.74 1.66 4.28
C MET A 60 -12.57 1.05 3.51
N LEU A 61 -12.26 1.61 2.34
CA LEU A 61 -11.10 1.19 1.55
C LEU A 61 -9.83 1.91 2.02
N PRO A 62 -8.80 1.19 2.50
CA PRO A 62 -7.48 1.79 2.78
C PRO A 62 -6.76 2.05 1.45
N VAL A 63 -6.34 3.29 1.20
CA VAL A 63 -5.68 3.68 -0.05
C VAL A 63 -4.26 4.17 0.21
N GLY A 64 -3.25 3.45 -0.28
CA GLY A 64 -1.85 3.84 -0.09
C GLY A 64 -1.46 5.00 -1.01
N ILE A 65 -1.09 6.14 -0.42
CA ILE A 65 -0.61 7.32 -1.15
C ILE A 65 0.91 7.39 -1.05
N LEU A 66 1.56 7.11 -2.17
CA LEU A 66 3.01 6.87 -2.26
C LEU A 66 3.71 7.90 -3.16
N GLY A 67 3.15 9.12 -3.23
CA GLY A 67 3.56 10.16 -4.16
C GLY A 67 3.01 9.98 -5.58
N GLY A 68 3.23 10.99 -6.42
CA GLY A 68 2.80 11.03 -7.82
C GLY A 68 3.73 10.31 -8.80
N GLY A 69 4.81 9.69 -8.33
CA GLY A 69 5.78 8.99 -9.18
C GLY A 69 6.46 9.91 -10.20
N ASP A 70 7.20 9.35 -11.15
CA ASP A 70 7.93 10.10 -12.19
C ASP A 70 7.04 10.66 -13.31
N GLN A 71 5.76 10.28 -13.34
CA GLN A 71 4.80 10.69 -14.37
C GLN A 71 4.11 12.03 -14.07
N LEU A 72 4.07 12.46 -12.80
CA LEU A 72 3.40 13.71 -12.41
C LEU A 72 4.39 14.87 -12.39
N GLU A 73 4.15 15.89 -13.20
CA GLU A 73 4.84 17.17 -13.03
C GLU A 73 4.31 17.88 -11.78
N VAL A 74 5.23 18.36 -10.93
CA VAL A 74 4.91 19.04 -9.68
C VAL A 74 5.06 20.54 -9.93
N ILE A 75 3.94 21.26 -9.92
CA ILE A 75 3.90 22.70 -10.22
C ILE A 75 3.39 23.47 -9.01
N GLN A 76 2.19 23.11 -8.54
CA GLN A 76 1.58 23.73 -7.37
C GLN A 76 2.20 23.23 -6.08
N GLY A 77 2.59 21.95 -6.03
CA GLY A 77 3.24 21.34 -4.85
C GLY A 77 4.53 22.07 -4.43
N ASP A 78 5.26 22.64 -5.38
CA ASP A 78 6.50 23.39 -5.14
C ASP A 78 6.27 24.72 -4.41
N ALA A 79 5.03 25.24 -4.39
CA ALA A 79 4.69 26.43 -3.60
C ALA A 79 4.55 26.14 -2.10
N TYR A 80 4.44 24.86 -1.70
CA TYR A 80 4.19 24.45 -0.31
C TYR A 80 5.43 23.92 0.40
N TYR A 81 6.45 23.50 -0.34
CA TYR A 81 7.67 22.93 0.22
C TYR A 81 8.90 23.39 -0.54
N GLN A 82 10.02 23.43 0.18
CA GLN A 82 11.32 23.80 -0.38
C GLN A 82 11.86 22.70 -1.29
N SER A 83 12.68 23.09 -2.27
CA SER A 83 13.25 22.20 -3.28
C SER A 83 14.18 21.10 -2.72
N TYR A 84 14.73 21.30 -1.52
CA TYR A 84 15.61 20.33 -0.85
C TYR A 84 14.85 19.25 -0.06
N ILE A 85 13.52 19.39 0.07
CA ILE A 85 12.68 18.37 0.69
C ILE A 85 12.45 17.22 -0.30
N CYS A 86 12.30 16.01 0.24
CA CYS A 86 11.95 14.85 -0.57
C CYS A 86 10.69 15.12 -1.42
N ARG A 87 10.56 14.43 -2.54
CA ARG A 87 9.56 14.77 -3.55
C ARG A 87 8.13 14.34 -3.15
N ILE A 88 7.97 13.33 -2.31
CA ILE A 88 6.67 12.78 -1.89
C ILE A 88 5.64 13.80 -1.37
N PRO A 89 5.93 14.74 -0.44
CA PRO A 89 4.93 15.72 -0.01
C PRO A 89 4.46 16.61 -1.17
N ARG A 90 5.39 17.03 -2.04
CA ARG A 90 5.10 17.95 -3.14
C ARG A 90 4.22 17.28 -4.19
N SER A 91 4.56 16.04 -4.58
CA SER A 91 3.75 15.27 -5.51
C SER A 91 2.40 14.85 -4.91
N THR A 92 2.33 14.60 -3.60
CA THR A 92 1.06 14.30 -2.91
C THR A 92 0.14 15.51 -2.83
N ILE A 93 0.66 16.71 -2.57
CA ILE A 93 -0.12 17.95 -2.64
C ILE A 93 -0.60 18.20 -4.06
N GLU A 94 0.26 18.01 -5.07
CA GLU A 94 -0.14 18.17 -6.47
C GLU A 94 -1.32 17.26 -6.82
N LEU A 95 -1.27 15.98 -6.43
CA LEU A 95 -2.39 15.05 -6.59
C LEU A 95 -3.68 15.56 -5.90
N GLY A 96 -3.55 16.13 -4.71
CA GLY A 96 -4.68 16.73 -3.98
C GLY A 96 -5.26 17.96 -4.68
N LEU A 97 -4.42 18.95 -5.02
CA LEU A 97 -4.84 20.22 -5.61
C LEU A 97 -5.39 20.08 -7.04
N THR A 98 -4.99 19.02 -7.74
CA THR A 98 -5.49 18.71 -9.09
C THR A 98 -6.74 17.83 -9.08
N GLY A 99 -7.35 17.59 -7.91
CA GLY A 99 -8.59 16.81 -7.75
C GLY A 99 -8.42 15.30 -7.97
N ARG A 100 -7.19 14.81 -8.13
CA ARG A 100 -6.92 13.37 -8.35
C ARG A 100 -7.24 12.53 -7.12
N LEU A 101 -7.17 13.14 -5.94
CA LEU A 101 -7.49 12.50 -4.65
C LEU A 101 -8.88 12.81 -4.12
N ASP A 102 -9.77 13.42 -4.92
CA ASP A 102 -11.14 13.79 -4.48
C ASP A 102 -11.99 12.59 -4.04
N SER A 103 -11.64 11.40 -4.54
CA SER A 103 -12.28 10.15 -4.18
C SER A 103 -12.03 9.74 -2.72
N LEU A 104 -11.02 10.29 -2.05
CA LEU A 104 -10.73 10.02 -0.63
C LEU A 104 -11.66 10.84 0.28
N ASP A 105 -12.11 10.24 1.39
CA ASP A 105 -12.89 10.88 2.45
C ASP A 105 -12.02 11.30 3.64
N GLY A 106 -10.80 10.80 3.71
CA GLY A 106 -9.81 11.24 4.66
C GLY A 106 -8.39 10.75 4.37
N MET A 107 -7.44 11.22 5.16
CA MET A 107 -6.01 10.91 5.06
C MET A 107 -5.37 10.70 6.43
N LEU A 108 -4.59 9.63 6.56
CA LEU A 108 -3.72 9.35 7.71
C LEU A 108 -2.27 9.69 7.39
N PHE A 109 -1.60 10.38 8.32
CA PHE A 109 -0.21 10.83 8.20
C PHE A 109 0.63 10.29 9.35
N PRO A 110 1.34 9.16 9.18
CA PRO A 110 2.22 8.62 10.21
C PRO A 110 3.41 9.53 10.53
N SER A 111 3.75 9.60 11.82
CA SER A 111 4.88 10.31 12.42
C SER A 111 6.23 9.64 12.11
N ILE A 112 6.57 9.53 10.82
CA ILE A 112 7.81 8.87 10.37
C ILE A 112 8.96 9.84 10.09
N CYS A 113 8.67 11.10 9.77
CA CYS A 113 9.66 12.14 9.57
C CYS A 113 9.02 13.53 9.69
N ASP A 114 9.87 14.56 9.86
CA ASP A 114 9.42 15.95 9.97
C ASP A 114 8.59 16.43 8.77
N VAL A 115 8.87 15.89 7.59
CA VAL A 115 8.20 16.29 6.35
C VAL A 115 6.74 15.83 6.33
N ILE A 116 6.47 14.56 6.67
CA ILE A 116 5.11 14.01 6.71
C ILE A 116 4.30 14.62 7.87
N ARG A 117 4.96 14.91 9.00
CA ARG A 117 4.36 15.68 10.09
C ARG A 117 3.90 17.07 9.66
N ASN A 118 4.70 17.80 8.90
CA ASN A 118 4.27 19.09 8.36
C ASN A 118 3.18 18.92 7.30
N LEU A 119 3.22 17.83 6.52
CA LEU A 119 2.24 17.55 5.47
C LEU A 119 0.83 17.37 6.03
N SER A 120 0.68 16.74 7.19
CA SER A 120 -0.63 16.62 7.83
C SER A 120 -1.24 17.98 8.15
N GLY A 121 -0.43 18.94 8.62
CA GLY A 121 -0.87 20.31 8.91
C GLY A 121 -1.25 21.08 7.64
N VAL A 122 -0.44 20.98 6.58
CA VAL A 122 -0.78 21.57 5.27
C VAL A 122 -2.09 20.97 4.74
N TRP A 123 -2.26 19.65 4.86
CA TRP A 123 -3.46 18.95 4.40
C TRP A 123 -4.73 19.40 5.15
N GLN A 124 -4.65 19.61 6.47
CA GLN A 124 -5.75 20.14 7.27
C GLN A 124 -6.19 21.56 6.82
N LEU A 125 -5.24 22.39 6.41
CA LEU A 125 -5.53 23.75 5.95
C LEU A 125 -6.18 23.76 4.56
N LEU A 126 -5.72 22.88 3.66
CA LEU A 126 -6.17 22.81 2.27
C LEU A 126 -7.51 22.06 2.10
N PHE A 127 -7.72 20.97 2.85
CA PHE A 127 -8.84 20.04 2.63
C PHE A 127 -9.75 19.96 3.87
N LYS A 128 -10.37 21.10 4.21
CA LYS A 128 -11.16 21.27 5.45
C LYS A 128 -12.38 20.35 5.58
N ASP A 129 -12.89 19.86 4.46
CA ASP A 129 -14.06 18.97 4.42
C ASP A 129 -13.71 17.48 4.50
N LYS A 130 -12.43 17.13 4.63
CA LYS A 130 -11.94 15.76 4.69
C LYS A 130 -11.48 15.42 6.11
N TYR A 131 -11.60 14.15 6.48
CA TYR A 131 -11.00 13.66 7.72
C TYR A 131 -9.47 13.67 7.60
N VAL A 132 -8.76 14.23 8.58
CA VAL A 132 -7.30 14.28 8.56
C VAL A 132 -6.75 13.97 9.93
N ARG A 133 -5.88 12.96 10.01
CA ARG A 133 -5.27 12.56 11.27
C ARG A 133 -3.77 12.41 11.12
N TYR A 134 -3.06 13.13 11.98
CA TYR A 134 -1.69 12.81 12.29
C TYR A 134 -1.68 11.56 13.18
N VAL A 135 -0.97 10.53 12.76
CA VAL A 135 -0.85 9.27 13.49
C VAL A 135 0.51 9.28 14.15
N ASP A 136 0.54 9.54 15.46
CA ASP A 136 1.79 9.50 16.18
C ASP A 136 2.19 8.04 16.47
N VAL A 137 3.50 7.77 16.40
CA VAL A 137 4.04 6.42 16.56
C VAL A 137 5.13 6.43 17.62
N PRO A 138 5.21 5.38 18.47
CA PRO A 138 6.22 5.32 19.51
C PRO A 138 7.62 5.21 18.89
N GLN A 139 8.49 6.18 19.18
CA GLN A 139 9.88 6.17 18.70
C GLN A 139 10.72 5.06 19.35
N ASN A 140 10.40 4.72 20.60
CA ASN A 140 10.94 3.57 21.31
C ASN A 140 9.79 2.64 21.70
N TYR A 141 9.82 1.42 21.19
CA TYR A 141 8.79 0.44 21.47
C TYR A 141 9.16 -0.45 22.66
N GLN A 142 8.35 -0.34 23.71
CA GLN A 142 8.27 -1.30 24.82
C GLN A 142 6.79 -1.41 25.17
N ASP A 143 6.25 -2.63 25.28
CA ASP A 143 4.82 -2.89 25.49
C ASP A 143 4.21 -2.02 26.60
N SER A 144 4.93 -1.87 27.70
CA SER A 144 4.47 -1.18 28.91
C SER A 144 4.36 0.34 28.77
N ILE A 145 5.03 0.95 27.77
CA ILE A 145 5.10 2.40 27.57
C ILE A 145 4.67 2.74 26.13
N GLY A 146 5.49 2.39 25.14
CA GLY A 146 5.23 2.65 23.72
C GLY A 146 4.02 1.87 23.22
N GLY A 147 3.86 0.62 23.67
CA GLY A 147 2.72 -0.22 23.31
C GLY A 147 1.39 0.37 23.80
N LYS A 148 1.32 0.82 25.06
CA LYS A 148 0.13 1.50 25.62
C LYS A 148 -0.22 2.78 24.86
N PHE A 149 0.78 3.63 24.62
CA PHE A 149 0.61 4.84 23.82
C PHE A 149 0.04 4.51 22.43
N TYR A 150 0.58 3.49 21.77
CA TYR A 150 0.14 3.14 20.43
C TYR A 150 -1.27 2.54 20.41
N VAL A 151 -1.65 1.77 21.43
CA VAL A 151 -3.05 1.32 21.62
C VAL A 151 -4.00 2.51 21.75
N GLU A 152 -3.64 3.52 22.54
CA GLU A 152 -4.45 4.75 22.68
C GLU A 152 -4.57 5.51 21.35
N GLU A 153 -3.46 5.65 20.60
CA GLU A 153 -3.51 6.29 19.28
C GLU A 153 -4.37 5.51 18.27
N MET A 154 -4.29 4.18 18.27
CA MET A 154 -5.15 3.35 17.44
C MET A 154 -6.62 3.39 17.89
N GLN A 155 -6.89 3.50 19.19
CA GLN A 155 -8.23 3.72 19.72
C GLN A 155 -8.82 5.02 19.19
N HIS A 156 -8.03 6.10 19.14
CA HIS A 156 -8.49 7.36 18.56
C HIS A 156 -8.85 7.23 17.07
N ILE A 157 -8.03 6.53 16.29
CA ILE A 157 -8.33 6.24 14.87
C ILE A 157 -9.62 5.43 14.78
N ARG A 158 -9.79 4.41 15.63
CA ARG A 158 -11.00 3.59 15.68
C ARG A 158 -12.25 4.42 15.96
N ASP A 159 -12.19 5.33 16.92
CA ASP A 159 -13.31 6.20 17.27
C ASP A 159 -13.64 7.21 16.18
N ASP A 160 -12.62 7.82 15.58
CA ASP A 160 -12.77 8.78 14.49
C ASP A 160 -13.42 8.12 13.26
N LEU A 161 -12.93 6.94 12.86
CA LEU A 161 -13.49 6.20 11.73
C LEU A 161 -14.87 5.63 12.07
N GLY A 162 -15.13 5.29 13.33
CA GLY A 162 -16.45 4.94 13.85
C GLY A 162 -17.46 6.08 13.69
N LYS A 163 -17.09 7.31 14.07
CA LYS A 163 -17.91 8.51 13.82
C LYS A 163 -18.13 8.75 12.33
N LEU A 164 -17.08 8.57 11.52
CA LEU A 164 -17.13 8.81 10.08
C LEU A 164 -18.03 7.79 9.35
N ARG A 165 -18.07 6.52 9.78
CA ARG A 165 -19.03 5.52 9.27
C ARG A 165 -20.42 5.63 9.91
N GLY A 166 -20.54 6.35 11.02
CA GLY A 166 -21.79 6.55 11.76
C GLY A 166 -22.12 5.46 12.80
N ALA A 167 -21.17 4.57 13.11
CA ALA A 167 -21.33 3.51 14.11
C ALA A 167 -19.97 3.09 14.70
N PRO A 168 -19.88 2.70 15.98
CA PRO A 168 -18.65 2.18 16.57
C PRO A 168 -18.09 0.97 15.80
N ILE A 169 -16.77 0.84 15.77
CA ILE A 169 -16.09 -0.36 15.23
C ILE A 169 -15.88 -1.32 16.38
N THR A 170 -16.45 -2.51 16.27
CA THR A 170 -16.38 -3.55 17.31
C THR A 170 -15.07 -4.32 17.25
N ASP A 171 -14.68 -4.93 18.38
CA ASP A 171 -13.51 -5.83 18.41
C ASP A 171 -13.71 -7.03 17.48
N ALA A 172 -14.94 -7.52 17.32
CA ALA A 172 -15.25 -8.61 16.40
C ALA A 172 -15.02 -8.23 14.92
N GLU A 173 -15.42 -7.02 14.51
CA GLU A 173 -15.12 -6.50 13.16
C GLU A 173 -13.62 -6.30 12.96
N LEU A 174 -12.91 -5.80 13.99
CA LEU A 174 -11.47 -5.60 13.92
C LEU A 174 -10.71 -6.92 13.85
N ASN A 175 -11.09 -7.92 14.65
CA ASN A 175 -10.53 -9.27 14.56
C ASN A 175 -10.82 -9.92 13.20
N ALA A 176 -12.02 -9.76 12.65
CA ALA A 176 -12.32 -10.25 11.30
C ALA A 176 -11.44 -9.58 10.24
N SER A 177 -11.20 -8.28 10.36
CA SER A 177 -10.27 -7.53 9.51
C SER A 177 -8.84 -8.04 9.62
N ILE A 178 -8.36 -8.29 10.85
CA ILE A 178 -7.03 -8.87 11.12
C ILE A 178 -6.88 -10.22 10.43
N VAL A 179 -7.88 -11.11 10.49
CA VAL A 179 -7.83 -12.42 9.78
C VAL A 179 -7.59 -12.24 8.28
N VAL A 180 -8.28 -11.29 7.63
CA VAL A 180 -8.13 -11.04 6.20
C VAL A 180 -6.75 -10.47 5.86
N TYR A 181 -6.21 -9.59 6.70
CA TYR A 181 -4.86 -9.06 6.55
C TYR A 181 -3.76 -10.08 6.87
N ASN A 182 -3.98 -11.01 7.79
CA ASN A 182 -3.04 -12.12 8.03
C ASN A 182 -2.95 -13.04 6.81
N GLU A 183 -4.07 -13.33 6.14
CA GLU A 183 -4.03 -14.00 4.84
C GLU A 183 -3.23 -13.20 3.82
N ASN A 184 -3.38 -11.87 3.79
CA ASN A 184 -2.60 -11.01 2.90
C ASN A 184 -1.11 -11.09 3.19
N ARG A 185 -0.71 -11.01 4.46
CA ARG A 185 0.69 -11.16 4.90
C ARG A 185 1.28 -12.49 4.45
N ARG A 186 0.57 -13.60 4.71
CA ARG A 186 0.99 -14.95 4.27
C ARG A 186 1.21 -15.04 2.76
N LEU A 187 0.27 -14.50 1.97
CA LEU A 187 0.37 -14.53 0.50
C LEU A 187 1.52 -13.67 -0.03
N ILE A 188 1.79 -12.51 0.62
CA ILE A 188 2.95 -11.69 0.30
C ILE A 188 4.24 -12.42 0.68
N GLU A 189 4.32 -13.03 1.85
CA GLU A 189 5.47 -13.86 2.27
C GLU A 189 5.71 -15.01 1.28
N GLU A 190 4.65 -15.71 0.84
CA GLU A 190 4.75 -16.76 -0.17
C GLU A 190 5.27 -16.21 -1.52
N LEU A 191 4.77 -15.06 -1.97
CA LEU A 191 5.22 -14.39 -3.19
C LEU A 191 6.73 -14.05 -3.12
N TYR A 192 7.17 -13.51 -2.00
CA TYR A 192 8.58 -13.18 -1.78
C TYR A 192 9.46 -14.42 -1.69
N ALA A 193 9.01 -15.47 -1.00
CA ALA A 193 9.72 -16.75 -0.95
C ALA A 193 9.81 -17.40 -2.35
N TYR A 194 8.73 -17.36 -3.12
CA TYR A 194 8.69 -17.86 -4.49
C TYR A 194 9.67 -17.09 -5.38
N ARG A 195 9.65 -15.76 -5.34
CA ARG A 195 10.62 -14.93 -6.08
C ARG A 195 12.06 -15.21 -5.66
N ALA A 196 12.35 -15.31 -4.36
CA ALA A 196 13.69 -15.58 -3.90
C ALA A 196 14.19 -16.94 -4.41
N ALA A 197 13.35 -17.97 -4.39
CA ALA A 197 13.69 -19.30 -4.89
C ALA A 197 13.83 -19.34 -6.43
N GLN A 198 12.91 -18.68 -7.14
CA GLN A 198 12.77 -18.73 -8.60
C GLN A 198 12.61 -17.32 -9.20
N PRO A 199 13.65 -16.46 -9.14
CA PRO A 199 13.51 -15.05 -9.52
C PRO A 199 13.22 -14.82 -11.01
N TRP A 200 13.53 -15.79 -11.87
CA TRP A 200 13.17 -15.73 -13.29
C TRP A 200 11.69 -16.01 -13.55
N GLN A 201 11.00 -16.68 -12.61
CA GLN A 201 9.57 -16.97 -12.70
C GLN A 201 8.72 -15.84 -12.12
N ALA A 202 9.24 -15.04 -11.20
CA ALA A 202 8.56 -13.86 -10.65
C ALA A 202 9.49 -12.65 -10.71
N PRO A 203 9.66 -12.01 -11.89
CA PRO A 203 10.42 -10.77 -12.01
C PRO A 203 9.94 -9.74 -10.99
N THR A 204 10.86 -9.01 -10.37
CA THR A 204 10.55 -7.99 -9.38
C THR A 204 9.74 -6.84 -9.97
N SER A 205 9.91 -6.53 -11.25
CA SER A 205 9.03 -5.57 -11.93
C SER A 205 7.54 -5.98 -11.90
N GLU A 206 7.23 -7.28 -11.91
CA GLU A 206 5.87 -7.80 -11.75
C GLU A 206 5.44 -7.83 -10.29
N VAL A 207 6.30 -8.32 -9.39
CA VAL A 207 6.03 -8.35 -7.93
C VAL A 207 5.76 -6.95 -7.39
N TYR A 208 6.52 -5.95 -7.83
CA TYR A 208 6.31 -4.56 -7.47
C TYR A 208 4.92 -4.06 -7.89
N LEU A 209 4.48 -4.38 -9.11
CA LEU A 209 3.15 -4.01 -9.61
C LEU A 209 2.02 -4.68 -8.82
N LEU A 210 2.18 -5.95 -8.41
CA LEU A 210 1.22 -6.64 -7.56
C LEU A 210 1.05 -5.91 -6.22
N LEU A 211 2.14 -5.56 -5.54
CA LEU A 211 2.08 -4.84 -4.26
C LEU A 211 1.50 -3.44 -4.42
N ARG A 212 1.79 -2.75 -5.54
CA ARG A 212 1.19 -1.45 -5.87
C ARG A 212 -0.32 -1.57 -6.07
N ALA A 213 -0.81 -2.63 -6.71
CA ALA A 213 -2.24 -2.88 -6.87
C ALA A 213 -2.93 -3.05 -5.50
N GLY A 214 -2.29 -3.70 -4.54
CA GLY A 214 -2.79 -3.84 -3.17
C GLY A 214 -2.99 -2.51 -2.41
N MET A 215 -2.48 -1.38 -2.91
CA MET A 215 -2.70 -0.06 -2.31
C MET A 215 -3.99 0.61 -2.75
N VAL A 216 -4.67 0.10 -3.78
CA VAL A 216 -5.86 0.74 -4.36
C VAL A 216 -7.04 -0.23 -4.50
N LEU A 217 -6.85 -1.49 -4.09
CA LEU A 217 -7.86 -2.55 -4.12
C LEU A 217 -8.25 -2.96 -2.69
N PRO A 218 -9.48 -3.46 -2.48
CA PRO A 218 -9.83 -4.19 -1.26
C PRO A 218 -8.85 -5.34 -1.01
N VAL A 219 -8.57 -5.61 0.26
CA VAL A 219 -7.58 -6.62 0.65
C VAL A 219 -7.98 -8.03 0.20
N GLU A 220 -9.28 -8.34 0.12
CA GLU A 220 -9.81 -9.61 -0.38
C GLU A 220 -9.54 -9.78 -1.88
N GLU A 221 -9.70 -8.71 -2.66
CA GLU A 221 -9.39 -8.70 -4.08
C GLU A 221 -7.89 -8.85 -4.30
N HIS A 222 -7.08 -8.19 -3.48
CA HIS A 222 -5.62 -8.34 -3.52
C HIS A 222 -5.17 -9.76 -3.13
N ASN A 223 -5.79 -10.38 -2.11
CA ASN A 223 -5.52 -11.78 -1.75
C ASN A 223 -5.83 -12.73 -2.91
N THR A 224 -6.93 -12.49 -3.62
CA THR A 224 -7.30 -13.27 -4.81
C THR A 224 -6.28 -13.08 -5.92
N LEU A 225 -5.91 -11.82 -6.21
CA LEU A 225 -4.89 -11.47 -7.20
C LEU A 225 -3.54 -12.16 -6.93
N LEU A 226 -3.08 -12.18 -5.67
CA LEU A 226 -1.83 -12.83 -5.28
C LEU A 226 -1.87 -14.35 -5.51
N ARG A 227 -2.98 -15.01 -5.14
CA ARG A 227 -3.18 -16.45 -5.37
C ARG A 227 -3.21 -16.79 -6.86
N GLU A 228 -3.94 -16.01 -7.65
CA GLU A 228 -4.02 -16.18 -9.10
C GLU A 228 -2.66 -15.98 -9.77
N TYR A 229 -1.92 -14.93 -9.38
CA TYR A 229 -0.57 -14.70 -9.90
C TYR A 229 0.37 -15.86 -9.56
N LEU A 230 0.41 -16.32 -8.32
CA LEU A 230 1.26 -17.43 -7.89
C LEU A 230 0.95 -18.72 -8.67
N ALA A 231 -0.34 -19.03 -8.86
CA ALA A 231 -0.76 -20.20 -9.64
C ALA A 231 -0.33 -20.04 -11.12
N ALA A 232 -0.60 -18.89 -11.73
CA ALA A 232 -0.27 -18.63 -13.13
C ALA A 232 1.26 -18.60 -13.38
N ALA A 233 2.03 -18.01 -12.46
CA ALA A 233 3.48 -17.94 -12.54
C ALA A 233 4.14 -19.33 -12.38
N ARG A 234 3.57 -20.23 -11.57
CA ARG A 234 4.02 -21.62 -11.46
C ARG A 234 3.71 -22.44 -12.71
N ALA A 235 2.61 -22.12 -13.41
CA ALA A 235 2.19 -22.81 -14.63
C ALA A 235 2.86 -22.28 -15.91
N PHE A 236 3.52 -21.12 -15.85
CA PHE A 236 4.15 -20.48 -16.99
C PHE A 236 5.68 -20.56 -16.90
N GLU A 237 6.31 -21.36 -17.78
CA GLU A 237 7.75 -21.55 -17.75
C GLU A 237 8.51 -20.39 -18.43
N ARG A 238 9.24 -19.61 -17.64
CA ARG A 238 10.19 -18.60 -18.15
C ARG A 238 11.61 -19.16 -18.25
N PRO A 239 12.40 -18.75 -19.25
CA PRO A 239 13.79 -19.18 -19.37
C PRO A 239 14.63 -18.61 -18.23
N ARG A 240 15.34 -19.48 -17.51
CA ARG A 240 16.34 -19.08 -16.52
C ARG A 240 17.61 -18.57 -17.24
N ARG A 241 18.17 -17.48 -16.74
CA ARG A 241 19.40 -16.85 -17.21
C ARG A 241 20.47 -16.90 -16.12
N ASP A 242 21.72 -16.69 -16.51
CA ASP A 242 22.86 -16.56 -15.60
C ASP A 242 22.99 -15.11 -15.09
N ASN A 243 21.98 -14.67 -14.34
CA ASN A 243 21.93 -13.33 -13.76
C ASN A 243 22.44 -13.34 -12.30
N ALA A 244 23.07 -12.24 -11.89
CA ALA A 244 23.51 -12.03 -10.51
C ALA A 244 22.32 -11.83 -9.58
N ARG A 245 22.29 -12.52 -8.44
CA ARG A 245 21.25 -12.34 -7.41
C ARG A 245 21.60 -11.15 -6.54
N VAL A 246 20.70 -10.18 -6.43
CA VAL A 246 20.92 -8.93 -5.69
C VAL A 246 19.74 -8.64 -4.75
N VAL A 247 20.02 -7.91 -3.68
CA VAL A 247 19.01 -7.33 -2.79
C VAL A 247 19.05 -5.81 -2.97
N VAL A 248 17.88 -5.19 -3.12
CA VAL A 248 17.75 -3.73 -3.21
C VAL A 248 17.29 -3.19 -1.85
N ASN A 249 18.07 -2.28 -1.26
CA ASN A 249 17.72 -1.66 0.01
C ASN A 249 17.98 -0.16 -0.06
N GLY A 250 17.17 0.63 0.65
CA GLY A 250 17.20 2.09 0.65
C GLY A 250 16.03 2.72 -0.12
N SER A 251 14.96 1.97 -0.39
CA SER A 251 13.78 2.49 -1.08
C SER A 251 12.93 3.27 -0.09
N PHE A 252 12.78 4.58 -0.32
CA PHE A 252 12.10 5.50 0.59
C PHE A 252 10.57 5.48 0.42
N CYS A 253 9.91 6.41 1.10
CA CYS A 253 8.46 6.57 1.10
C CYS A 253 7.87 6.74 -0.31
N GLU A 254 8.51 7.53 -1.18
CA GLU A 254 8.17 7.55 -2.60
C GLU A 254 8.82 6.36 -3.27
N GLN A 255 8.01 5.52 -3.87
CA GLN A 255 8.49 4.28 -4.47
C GLN A 255 9.23 4.59 -5.78
N PRO A 256 10.26 3.79 -6.13
CA PRO A 256 11.03 4.04 -7.34
C PRO A 256 10.17 3.90 -8.61
N PRO A 257 10.55 4.58 -9.70
CA PRO A 257 9.96 4.34 -11.00
C PRO A 257 10.07 2.88 -11.42
N LEU A 258 9.05 2.34 -12.08
CA LEU A 258 9.06 0.98 -12.59
C LEU A 258 10.22 0.75 -13.58
N ALA A 259 10.58 1.78 -14.34
CA ALA A 259 11.72 1.75 -15.27
C ALA A 259 13.06 1.49 -14.57
N LEU A 260 13.24 1.99 -13.34
CA LEU A 260 14.46 1.72 -12.56
C LEU A 260 14.57 0.22 -12.24
N ILE A 261 13.48 -0.37 -11.78
CA ILE A 261 13.42 -1.80 -11.44
C ILE A 261 13.69 -2.64 -12.70
N LYS A 262 12.97 -2.36 -13.80
CA LYS A 262 13.17 -3.02 -15.10
C LYS A 262 14.63 -2.90 -15.57
N SER A 263 15.26 -1.73 -15.41
CA SER A 263 16.65 -1.49 -15.80
C SER A 263 17.65 -2.34 -15.04
N VAL A 264 17.45 -2.52 -13.72
CA VAL A 264 18.29 -3.40 -12.90
C VAL A 264 18.18 -4.85 -13.38
N GLU A 265 16.98 -5.34 -13.67
CA GLU A 265 16.76 -6.70 -14.17
C GLU A 265 17.37 -6.90 -15.57
N MET A 266 17.21 -5.91 -16.45
CA MET A 266 17.80 -5.90 -17.79
C MET A 266 19.33 -5.87 -17.78
N ALA A 267 19.95 -5.29 -16.74
CA ALA A 267 21.39 -5.26 -16.55
C ALA A 267 21.99 -6.62 -16.14
N GLY A 268 21.19 -7.70 -16.10
CA GLY A 268 21.66 -9.05 -15.75
C GLY A 268 21.54 -9.35 -14.26
N CYS A 269 20.62 -8.69 -13.55
CA CYS A 269 20.34 -8.96 -12.15
C CYS A 269 19.01 -9.70 -11.96
N TYR A 270 18.95 -10.51 -10.90
CA TYR A 270 17.73 -10.99 -10.28
C TYR A 270 17.60 -10.29 -8.93
N ILE A 271 16.64 -9.36 -8.82
CA ILE A 271 16.30 -8.79 -7.52
C ILE A 271 15.53 -9.87 -6.76
N VAL A 272 16.17 -10.45 -5.73
CA VAL A 272 15.62 -11.58 -4.97
C VAL A 272 14.95 -11.13 -3.68
N ASP A 273 15.35 -9.97 -3.17
CA ASP A 273 14.69 -9.28 -2.07
C ASP A 273 14.81 -7.75 -2.24
N ASP A 274 13.92 -7.01 -1.59
CA ASP A 274 13.87 -5.55 -1.64
C ASP A 274 13.51 -4.91 -0.29
N ASP A 275 13.22 -3.61 -0.25
CA ASP A 275 12.49 -2.94 0.83
C ASP A 275 11.40 -2.02 0.26
N PHE A 276 10.83 -2.40 -0.89
CA PHE A 276 9.70 -1.69 -1.48
C PHE A 276 8.45 -1.87 -0.61
N MET A 277 7.55 -0.87 -0.66
CA MET A 277 6.22 -0.98 -0.08
C MET A 277 6.24 -1.37 1.41
N LEU A 278 7.07 -0.70 2.21
CA LEU A 278 7.31 -1.04 3.62
C LEU A 278 6.05 -1.26 4.48
N VAL A 279 4.96 -0.54 4.18
CA VAL A 279 3.63 -0.73 4.80
C VAL A 279 3.08 -2.16 4.68
N THR A 280 3.54 -2.93 3.70
CA THR A 280 3.16 -4.33 3.47
C THR A 280 4.18 -5.34 3.98
N ARG A 281 5.42 -4.91 4.24
CA ARG A 281 6.57 -5.79 4.42
C ARG A 281 7.18 -5.80 5.80
N TRP A 282 6.99 -4.75 6.58
CA TRP A 282 7.58 -4.65 7.92
C TRP A 282 6.71 -5.24 9.03
N LEU A 283 5.47 -5.62 8.73
CA LEU A 283 4.61 -6.37 9.65
C LEU A 283 5.01 -7.84 9.55
N GLN A 284 5.85 -8.30 10.49
CA GLN A 284 6.43 -9.63 10.47
C GLN A 284 5.52 -10.62 11.20
N GLY A 285 4.98 -11.60 10.46
CA GLY A 285 4.14 -12.65 11.01
C GLY A 285 2.66 -12.31 11.16
N GLU A 286 1.90 -13.27 11.66
CA GLU A 286 0.45 -13.13 11.87
C GLU A 286 0.15 -12.41 13.19
N VAL A 287 -0.84 -11.52 13.15
CA VAL A 287 -1.36 -10.88 14.35
C VAL A 287 -2.37 -11.82 15.03
N PRO A 288 -2.22 -12.16 16.33
CA PRO A 288 -3.20 -12.98 17.03
C PRO A 288 -4.60 -12.38 17.01
N THR A 289 -5.63 -13.23 17.04
CA THR A 289 -7.05 -12.85 16.92
C THR A 289 -7.92 -13.31 18.10
N ASP A 290 -7.28 -13.92 19.10
CA ASP A 290 -7.87 -14.41 20.34
C ASP A 290 -7.71 -13.43 21.52
N GLY A 291 -6.87 -12.39 21.36
CA GLY A 291 -6.65 -11.33 22.33
C GLY A 291 -7.45 -10.04 22.07
N ASP A 292 -7.04 -8.97 22.77
CA ASP A 292 -7.52 -7.61 22.48
C ASP A 292 -6.91 -7.12 21.16
N PRO A 293 -7.73 -6.80 20.13
CA PRO A 293 -7.20 -6.57 18.79
C PRO A 293 -6.28 -5.35 18.69
N LEU A 294 -6.49 -4.31 19.51
CA LEU A 294 -5.62 -3.13 19.49
C LEU A 294 -4.28 -3.44 20.17
N GLN A 295 -4.28 -4.23 21.25
CA GLN A 295 -3.05 -4.70 21.87
C GLN A 295 -2.25 -5.59 20.94
N GLU A 296 -2.89 -6.51 20.21
CA GLU A 296 -2.20 -7.39 19.28
C GLU A 296 -1.66 -6.62 18.06
N LEU A 297 -2.44 -5.69 17.50
CA LEU A 297 -1.94 -4.79 16.44
C LEU A 297 -0.78 -3.92 16.90
N SER A 298 -0.73 -3.54 18.17
CA SER A 298 0.33 -2.69 18.70
C SER A 298 1.69 -3.40 18.67
N LYS A 299 1.70 -4.73 18.82
CA LYS A 299 2.91 -5.57 18.89
C LYS A 299 3.44 -5.99 17.51
N ALA A 300 2.63 -5.81 16.47
CA ALA A 300 2.83 -6.35 15.12
C ALA A 300 3.74 -5.51 14.22
#